data_AF-E6X6C8-F1
#
_entry.id   AF-E6X6C8-F1
#
_cell.length_a   1.000
_cell.length_b   1.000
_cell.length_c   1.000
_cell.angle_alpha   90.00
_cell.angle_beta   90.00
_cell.angle_gamma   90.00
#
_symmetry.space_group_name_H-M   'P 1'
#
loop_
_entity.id
_entity.type
_entity.pdbx_description
1 polymer ?
#
loop_
_entity_poly.entity_id
_entity_poly.type
_entity_poly.pdbx_seq_one_letter_code
_entity_poly.pdbx_strand_id
1 'polypeptide(L)'
;MKKIIGLIIVAIITIFGAYYAFVYFVPYSEGIRSGELIKISYKGMAVKTWEGEISQGISGAQIFEFSVLDKDKEVIQKLKDYQGQYVKLDYIERYRTFFWLGDSKYFVTKVQKENSPGYRN
;
A
#
# COMPACT_ATOMS: atom_id res chain seq x y z
N MET A 1 -3.76 5.65 43.75
CA MET A 1 -4.63 5.80 42.55
C MET A 1 -3.91 6.44 41.36
N LYS A 2 -3.35 7.65 41.47
CA LYS A 2 -2.63 8.32 40.35
C LYS A 2 -1.46 7.50 39.76
N LYS A 3 -0.67 6.81 40.62
CA LYS A 3 0.44 5.93 40.20
C LYS A 3 -0.04 4.68 39.42
N ILE A 4 -1.19 4.12 39.80
CA ILE A 4 -1.78 2.94 39.14
C ILE A 4 -2.35 3.35 37.77
N ILE A 5 -3.03 4.50 37.69
CA ILE A 5 -3.53 5.06 36.42
C ILE A 5 -2.36 5.31 35.46
N GLY A 6 -1.27 5.91 35.94
CA GLY A 6 -0.06 6.12 35.13
C GLY A 6 0.52 4.80 34.59
N LEU A 7 0.60 3.77 35.44
CA LEU A 7 1.12 2.46 35.05
C LEU A 7 0.22 1.77 34.01
N ILE A 8 -1.10 1.89 34.14
CA ILE A 8 -2.07 1.37 33.16
C ILE A 8 -1.91 2.07 31.81
N ILE A 9 -1.77 3.40 31.79
CA ILE A 9 -1.58 4.16 30.55
C ILE A 9 -0.29 3.73 29.84
N VAL A 10 0.81 3.59 30.60
CA VAL A 10 2.10 3.12 30.05
C VAL A 10 1.97 1.70 29.48
N ALA A 11 1.25 0.80 30.16
CA ALA A 11 1.01 -0.55 29.68
C ALA A 11 0.22 -0.55 28.36
N ILE A 12 -0.84 0.26 28.26
CA ILE A 12 -1.65 0.38 27.04
C ILE A 12 -0.82 0.91 25.89
N ILE A 13 -0.03 1.97 26.11
CA ILE A 13 0.84 2.55 25.07
C ILE A 13 1.88 1.53 24.61
N THR A 14 2.47 0.77 25.55
CA THR A 14 3.45 -0.27 25.22
C THR A 14 2.83 -1.38 24.37
N ILE A 15 1.64 -1.88 24.76
CA ILE A 15 0.94 -2.93 24.01
C ILE A 15 0.53 -2.42 22.61
N PHE A 16 -0.02 -1.21 22.53
CA PHE A 16 -0.39 -0.61 21.26
C PHE A 16 0.83 -0.38 20.36
N GLY A 17 1.95 0.10 20.92
CA GLY A 17 3.21 0.30 20.21
C GLY A 17 3.78 -1.02 19.68
N ALA A 18 3.77 -2.08 20.49
CA ALA A 18 4.21 -3.41 20.06
C ALA A 18 3.30 -3.97 18.94
N TYR A 19 1.99 -3.80 19.06
CA TYR A 19 1.04 -4.22 18.02
C TYR A 19 1.23 -3.44 16.71
N TYR A 20 1.38 -2.12 16.79
CA TYR A 20 1.67 -1.28 15.63
C TYR A 20 2.99 -1.69 14.95
N ALA A 21 4.05 -1.92 15.73
CA ALA A 21 5.34 -2.36 15.22
C ALA A 21 5.22 -3.72 14.50
N PHE A 22 4.51 -4.68 15.09
CA PHE A 22 4.26 -5.97 14.45
C PHE A 22 3.57 -5.80 13.09
N VAL A 23 2.48 -5.01 13.03
CA VAL A 23 1.75 -4.77 11.77
C VAL A 23 2.59 -4.03 10.74
N TYR A 24 3.45 -3.10 11.15
CA TYR A 24 4.25 -2.28 10.23
C TYR A 24 5.47 -3.03 9.68
N PHE A 25 6.15 -3.83 10.50
CA PHE A 25 7.44 -4.45 10.18
C PHE A 25 7.34 -5.93 9.77
N VAL A 26 6.28 -6.64 10.14
CA VAL A 26 6.11 -8.06 9.78
C VAL A 26 5.14 -8.16 8.59
N PRO A 27 5.66 -8.42 7.37
CA PRO A 27 4.78 -8.67 6.22
C PRO A 27 4.06 -10.02 6.40
N TYR A 28 2.79 -10.05 6.03
CA TYR A 28 2.00 -11.28 5.93
C TYR A 28 2.39 -12.07 4.67
N SER A 29 2.55 -11.37 3.55
CA SER A 29 3.00 -11.95 2.29
C SER A 29 3.79 -10.93 1.48
N GLU A 30 4.60 -11.42 0.55
CA GLU A 30 5.26 -10.61 -0.47
C GLU A 30 4.86 -11.18 -1.82
N GLY A 31 4.58 -10.31 -2.78
CA GLY A 31 4.00 -10.75 -4.04
C GLY A 31 4.24 -9.78 -5.17
N ILE A 32 3.84 -10.25 -6.36
CA ILE A 32 3.97 -9.52 -7.60
C ILE A 32 2.63 -9.56 -8.32
N ARG A 33 2.20 -8.43 -8.85
CA ARG A 33 1.02 -8.33 -9.72
C ARG A 33 1.30 -7.46 -10.91
N SER A 34 0.80 -7.88 -12.06
CA SER A 34 0.86 -7.11 -13.30
C SER A 34 -0.55 -6.72 -13.75
N GLY A 35 -0.65 -5.55 -14.37
CA GLY A 35 -1.91 -4.99 -14.85
C GLY A 35 -1.74 -3.60 -15.44
N GLU A 36 -2.80 -3.08 -16.05
CA GLU A 36 -2.84 -1.69 -16.53
C GLU A 36 -3.04 -0.76 -15.34
N LEU A 37 -2.16 0.23 -15.17
CA LEU A 37 -2.30 1.25 -14.13
C LEU A 37 -3.41 2.22 -14.50
N ILE A 38 -4.58 2.02 -13.91
CA ILE A 38 -5.79 2.81 -14.23
C ILE A 38 -5.91 4.03 -13.33
N LYS A 39 -5.31 4.02 -12.13
CA LYS A 39 -5.42 5.11 -11.18
C LYS A 39 -4.21 5.20 -10.26
N ILE A 40 -3.83 6.44 -9.96
CA ILE A 40 -3.02 6.81 -8.82
C ILE A 40 -3.55 8.14 -8.28
N SER A 41 -3.83 8.20 -6.98
CA SER A 41 -4.50 9.34 -6.36
C SER A 41 -3.92 9.64 -4.98
N TYR A 42 -3.84 10.92 -4.65
CA TYR A 42 -3.47 11.38 -3.31
C TYR A 42 -4.74 11.82 -2.58
N LYS A 43 -5.30 10.94 -1.75
CA LYS A 43 -6.63 11.11 -1.15
C LYS A 43 -6.61 10.82 0.35
N GLY A 44 -7.64 11.26 1.06
CA GLY A 44 -7.78 11.10 2.50
C GLY A 44 -8.38 12.34 3.16
N MET A 45 -9.00 12.17 4.33
CA MET A 45 -9.70 13.25 5.04
C MET A 45 -8.79 13.99 6.02
N ALA A 46 -8.22 13.28 6.99
CA ALA A 46 -7.33 13.86 8.01
C ALA A 46 -5.85 13.73 7.62
N VAL A 47 -5.47 12.57 7.10
CA VAL A 47 -4.14 12.27 6.55
C VAL A 47 -4.35 11.84 5.11
N LYS A 48 -3.57 12.39 4.18
CA LYS A 48 -3.61 12.01 2.77
C LYS A 48 -2.58 10.93 2.50
N THR A 49 -2.99 9.90 1.77
CA THR A 49 -2.17 8.75 1.38
C THR A 49 -2.20 8.56 -0.14
N TRP A 50 -1.21 7.85 -0.67
CA TRP A 50 -1.13 7.52 -2.09
C TRP A 50 -1.79 6.17 -2.34
N GLU A 51 -2.84 6.19 -3.15
CA GLU A 51 -3.69 5.02 -3.43
C GLU A 51 -3.78 4.82 -4.93
N GLY A 52 -3.49 3.61 -5.38
CA GLY A 52 -3.48 3.24 -6.78
C GLY A 52 -4.28 1.97 -7.06
N GLU A 53 -4.61 1.80 -8.34
CA GLU A 53 -5.41 0.68 -8.82
C GLU A 53 -4.81 0.19 -10.15
N ILE A 54 -4.61 -1.12 -10.27
CA ILE A 54 -4.34 -1.76 -11.56
C ILE A 54 -5.51 -2.63 -11.99
N SER A 55 -5.72 -2.75 -13.29
CA SER A 55 -6.64 -3.72 -13.87
C SER A 55 -5.89 -4.94 -14.40
N GLN A 56 -6.30 -6.14 -13.96
CA GLN A 56 -5.66 -7.42 -14.29
C GLN A 56 -6.47 -8.28 -15.27
N GLY A 57 -7.67 -7.84 -15.68
CA GLY A 57 -8.63 -8.65 -16.44
C GLY A 57 -9.12 -7.98 -17.73
N ILE A 58 -9.83 -8.75 -18.55
CA ILE A 58 -10.47 -8.25 -19.78
C ILE A 58 -11.50 -7.18 -19.39
N SER A 59 -11.41 -6.00 -20.01
CA SER A 59 -12.31 -4.85 -19.77
C SER A 59 -12.37 -4.31 -18.34
N GLY A 60 -11.28 -4.36 -17.56
CA GLY A 60 -11.30 -3.68 -16.26
C GLY A 60 -11.79 -4.53 -15.08
N ALA A 61 -12.28 -5.75 -15.33
CA ALA A 61 -13.14 -6.47 -14.38
C ALA A 61 -12.47 -6.90 -13.05
N GLN A 62 -11.15 -7.06 -13.04
CA GLN A 62 -10.39 -7.40 -11.84
C GLN A 62 -9.49 -6.24 -11.46
N ILE A 63 -9.92 -5.47 -10.46
CA ILE A 63 -9.17 -4.34 -9.91
C ILE A 63 -8.35 -4.82 -8.72
N PHE A 64 -7.06 -4.48 -8.72
CA PHE A 64 -6.20 -4.62 -7.56
C PHE A 64 -5.88 -3.24 -7.00
N GLU A 65 -6.40 -2.98 -5.80
CA GLU A 65 -6.20 -1.75 -5.06
C GLU A 65 -4.98 -1.86 -4.14
N PHE A 66 -4.11 -0.86 -4.18
CA PHE A 66 -2.88 -0.82 -3.42
C PHE A 66 -2.61 0.58 -2.88
N SER A 67 -1.81 0.63 -1.82
CA SER A 67 -1.31 1.86 -1.22
C SER A 67 0.20 1.98 -1.46
N VAL A 68 0.72 3.20 -1.36
CA VAL A 68 2.16 3.47 -1.40
C VAL A 68 2.52 4.32 -0.20
N LEU A 69 3.57 3.93 0.53
CA LEU A 69 4.00 4.73 1.67
C LEU A 69 4.63 6.03 1.18
N ASP A 70 4.36 7.12 1.89
CA ASP A 70 4.90 8.44 1.52
C ASP A 70 6.41 8.50 1.44
N LYS A 71 7.14 7.61 2.13
CA LYS A 71 8.59 7.53 2.07
C LYS A 71 9.11 7.05 0.70
N ASP A 72 8.31 6.30 -0.06
CA ASP A 72 8.71 5.65 -1.30
C ASP A 72 8.49 6.59 -2.50
N LYS A 73 9.15 7.76 -2.46
CA LYS A 73 8.97 8.85 -3.43
C LYS A 73 9.27 8.42 -4.88
N GLU A 74 10.25 7.55 -5.07
CA GLU A 74 10.59 7.02 -6.40
C GLU A 74 9.45 6.17 -6.98
N VAL A 75 8.80 5.34 -6.15
CA VAL A 75 7.65 4.52 -6.55
C VAL A 75 6.48 5.42 -6.93
N ILE A 76 6.17 6.41 -6.09
CA ILE A 76 5.10 7.38 -6.34
C ILE A 76 5.34 8.12 -7.66
N GLN A 77 6.57 8.57 -7.93
CA GLN A 77 6.89 9.28 -9.16
C GLN A 77 6.73 8.38 -10.39
N LYS A 78 7.28 7.16 -10.35
CA LYS A 78 7.13 6.20 -11.45
C LYS A 78 5.66 5.83 -11.71
N LEU A 79 4.84 5.68 -10.66
CA LEU A 79 3.41 5.42 -10.83
C LEU A 79 2.69 6.59 -11.53
N LYS A 80 3.06 7.85 -11.24
CA LYS A 80 2.54 8.99 -11.98
C LYS A 80 2.97 8.97 -13.44
N ASP A 81 4.25 8.68 -13.69
CA ASP A 81 4.81 8.67 -15.05
C ASP A 81 4.26 7.51 -15.90
N TYR A 82 3.90 6.38 -15.26
CA TYR A 82 3.36 5.19 -15.91
C TYR A 82 1.83 5.11 -15.87
N GLN A 83 1.14 6.19 -15.50
CA GLN A 83 -0.31 6.22 -15.51
C GLN A 83 -0.86 5.88 -16.91
N GLY A 84 -1.81 4.94 -16.98
CA GLY A 84 -2.36 4.40 -18.22
C GLY A 84 -1.45 3.39 -18.95
N GLN A 85 -0.34 2.97 -18.34
CA GLN A 85 0.56 1.97 -18.91
C GLN A 85 0.41 0.63 -18.21
N TYR A 86 0.80 -0.45 -18.89
CA TYR A 86 0.91 -1.77 -18.29
C TYR A 86 2.16 -1.83 -17.41
N VAL A 87 1.99 -2.21 -16.15
CA VAL A 87 3.03 -2.21 -15.13
C VAL A 87 3.04 -3.51 -14.35
N LYS A 88 4.21 -3.81 -13.80
CA LYS A 88 4.45 -4.85 -12.82
C LYS A 88 4.77 -4.21 -11.48
N LEU A 89 4.03 -4.61 -10.46
CA LEU A 89 4.12 -4.10 -9.10
C LEU A 89 4.62 -5.19 -8.17
N ASP A 90 5.69 -4.91 -7.43
CA ASP A 90 6.09 -5.71 -6.29
C ASP A 90 5.48 -5.07 -5.05
N TYR A 91 4.83 -5.88 -4.21
CA TYR A 91 4.12 -5.41 -3.03
C TYR A 91 4.39 -6.28 -1.81
N ILE A 92 4.25 -5.67 -0.64
CA ILE A 92 4.15 -6.36 0.63
C ILE A 92 2.69 -6.29 1.12
N GLU A 93 2.13 -7.42 1.51
CA GLU A 93 0.85 -7.48 2.20
C GLU A 93 1.10 -7.41 3.70
N ARG A 94 0.40 -6.51 4.38
CA ARG A 94 0.39 -6.44 5.84
C ARG A 94 -0.85 -7.11 6.40
N TYR A 95 -0.78 -7.54 7.65
CA TYR A 95 -1.95 -8.08 8.37
C TYR A 95 -3.10 -7.07 8.46
N ARG A 96 -2.78 -5.78 8.53
CA ARG A 96 -3.73 -4.68 8.61
C ARG A 96 -3.05 -3.39 8.12
N THR A 97 -3.84 -2.38 7.81
CA THR A 97 -3.37 -1.00 7.61
C THR A 97 -4.00 -0.05 8.64
N PHE A 98 -3.41 1.13 8.77
CA PHE A 98 -3.94 2.23 9.57
C PHE A 98 -4.32 3.36 8.63
N PHE A 99 -5.33 4.15 8.97
CA PHE A 99 -5.88 5.21 8.09
C PHE A 99 -4.86 6.29 7.69
N TRP A 100 -3.73 6.39 8.38
CA TRP A 100 -2.62 7.30 8.08
C TRP A 100 -1.49 6.67 7.28
N LEU A 101 -1.55 5.36 7.02
CA LEU A 101 -0.56 4.63 6.20
C LEU A 101 -1.08 4.38 4.78
N GLY A 102 -2.35 3.98 4.67
CA GLY A 102 -3.00 3.74 3.39
C GLY A 102 -4.34 3.02 3.55
N ASP A 103 -5.15 3.04 2.50
CA ASP A 103 -6.49 2.41 2.47
C ASP A 103 -6.40 0.88 2.29
N SER A 104 -5.36 0.39 1.62
CA SER A 104 -5.16 -1.03 1.32
C SER A 104 -4.16 -1.66 2.28
N LYS A 105 -4.25 -2.99 2.44
CA LYS A 105 -3.23 -3.80 3.13
C LYS A 105 -2.04 -4.14 2.23
N TYR A 106 -2.16 -3.88 0.93
CA TYR A 106 -1.11 -4.14 -0.06
C TYR A 106 -0.32 -2.85 -0.30
N PHE A 107 0.96 -2.85 0.07
CA PHE A 107 1.85 -1.71 -0.08
C PHE A 107 2.86 -1.99 -1.19
N VAL A 108 2.79 -1.20 -2.26
CA VAL A 108 3.72 -1.34 -3.39
C VAL A 108 5.07 -0.76 -3.02
N THR A 109 6.11 -1.56 -3.20
CA THR A 109 7.51 -1.22 -2.91
C THR A 109 8.33 -1.02 -4.17
N LYS A 110 7.87 -1.55 -5.32
CA LYS A 110 8.53 -1.36 -6.61
C LYS A 110 7.52 -1.36 -7.75
N VAL A 111 7.79 -0.53 -8.75
CA VAL A 111 7.03 -0.47 -10.00
C VAL A 111 7.99 -0.53 -11.19
N GLN A 112 7.63 -1.34 -12.18
CA GLN A 112 8.35 -1.50 -13.43
C GLN A 112 7.35 -1.47 -14.59
N LYS A 113 7.73 -0.84 -15.70
CA LYS A 113 6.93 -0.92 -16.93
C LYS A 113 7.06 -2.32 -17.51
N GLU A 114 5.95 -2.90 -17.93
CA GLU A 114 5.90 -4.23 -18.55
C GLU A 114 5.06 -4.16 -19.83
N ASN A 115 5.35 -5.00 -20.82
CA ASN A 115 4.54 -5.04 -22.03
C ASN A 115 3.26 -5.83 -21.75
N SER A 116 2.12 -5.30 -22.21
CA SER A 116 0.85 -6.02 -22.11
C SER A 116 0.95 -7.37 -22.83
N PRO A 117 0.43 -8.47 -22.25
CA PRO A 117 0.48 -9.81 -22.86
C PRO A 117 -0.09 -9.87 -24.28
N GLY A 118 -1.04 -8.98 -24.62
CA GLY A 118 -1.66 -8.88 -25.95
C GLY A 118 -0.82 -8.15 -27.01
N TYR A 119 0.34 -7.62 -26.65
CA TYR A 119 1.24 -6.85 -27.54
C TYR A 119 2.53 -7.60 -27.89
N ARG A 120 2.53 -8.94 -27.80
CA ARG A 120 3.64 -9.79 -28.26
C ARG A 120 3.53 -9.97 -29.78
N ASN A 121 4.13 -9.05 -30.55
CA ASN A 121 4.55 -9.31 -31.93
C ASN A 121 5.96 -9.90 -31.92
#